data_AF-Q1QKK1-F1
#
_entry.id   AF-Q1QKK1-F1
#
_cell.length_a   1.000
_cell.length_b   1.000
_cell.length_c   1.000
_cell.angle_alpha   90.00
_cell.angle_beta   90.00
_cell.angle_gamma   90.00
#
_symmetry.space_group_name_H-M   'P 1'
#
loop_
_entity.id
_entity.type
_entity.pdbx_description
1 polymer ?
#
loop_
_entity_poly.entity_id
_entity_poly.type
_entity_poly.pdbx_seq_one_letter_code
_entity_poly.pdbx_strand_id
1 'polypeptide(L)'
;MAIARMSVAELEAFLHAEFPQAFRDGDIAIESADGETCLLRQRYSERMLRPGGTVSGPTLMALADFAMYVVLLSRIGPVGLAVTANLNINFLRRGRPGQDVLAAARLLKLGKRLAVGEVTLLSGTSPDPIAHVTSTYSIPNA
;
A
#
# COMPACT_ATOMS: atom_id res chain seq x y z
N MET A 1 -5.71 21.04 3.47
CA MET A 1 -5.73 19.71 2.85
C MET A 1 -5.04 19.81 1.52
N ALA A 2 -4.03 18.96 1.30
CA ALA A 2 -3.44 18.76 0.00
C ALA A 2 -4.53 18.31 -1.00
N ILE A 3 -4.47 18.84 -2.21
CA ILE A 3 -5.28 18.34 -3.33
C ILE A 3 -4.52 17.18 -3.96
N ALA A 4 -5.19 16.02 -4.13
CA ALA A 4 -4.67 14.89 -4.88
C ALA A 4 -4.31 15.32 -6.31
N ARG A 5 -3.15 14.89 -6.80
CA ARG A 5 -2.70 15.10 -8.18
C ARG A 5 -3.16 14.00 -9.12
N MET A 6 -3.57 12.85 -8.59
CA MET A 6 -4.17 11.76 -9.34
C MET A 6 -5.42 11.27 -8.61
N SER A 7 -6.49 11.09 -9.35
CA SER A 7 -7.68 10.37 -8.91
C SER A 7 -7.40 8.86 -8.82
N VAL A 8 -8.31 8.12 -8.17
CA VAL A 8 -8.24 6.65 -8.11
C VAL A 8 -8.19 6.03 -9.52
N ALA A 9 -9.04 6.50 -10.44
CA ALA A 9 -9.07 5.99 -11.80
C ALA A 9 -7.75 6.23 -12.57
N GLU A 10 -7.12 7.39 -12.37
CA GLU A 10 -5.81 7.69 -12.97
C GLU A 10 -4.69 6.84 -12.36
N LEU A 11 -4.74 6.57 -11.05
CA LEU A 11 -3.81 5.68 -10.37
C LEU A 11 -3.95 4.25 -10.89
N GLU A 12 -5.16 3.72 -10.99
CA GLU A 12 -5.43 2.39 -11.53
C GLU A 12 -4.93 2.26 -12.96
N ALA A 13 -5.25 3.24 -13.83
CA ALA A 13 -4.78 3.24 -15.21
C ALA A 13 -3.24 3.26 -15.30
N PHE A 14 -2.58 4.10 -14.49
CA PHE A 14 -1.12 4.17 -14.43
C PHE A 14 -0.50 2.85 -13.98
N LEU A 15 -1.03 2.25 -12.91
CA LEU A 15 -0.50 1.02 -12.34
C LEU A 15 -0.71 -0.20 -13.26
N HIS A 16 -1.83 -0.26 -13.97
CA HIS A 16 -2.04 -1.29 -14.98
C HIS A 16 -1.05 -1.20 -16.15
N ALA A 17 -0.66 0.03 -16.52
CA ALA A 17 0.33 0.24 -17.58
C ALA A 17 1.77 -0.10 -17.14
N GLU A 18 2.17 0.35 -15.95
CA GLU A 18 3.56 0.21 -15.47
C GLU A 18 3.84 -1.13 -14.77
N PHE A 19 2.81 -1.76 -14.19
CA PHE A 19 2.94 -3.02 -13.45
C PHE A 19 1.98 -4.12 -13.96
N PRO A 20 1.98 -4.45 -15.26
CA PRO A 20 1.01 -5.36 -15.86
C PRO A 20 1.09 -6.79 -15.29
N GLN A 21 2.23 -7.19 -14.69
CA GLN A 21 2.35 -8.49 -14.03
C GLN A 21 1.80 -8.47 -12.59
N ALA A 22 1.82 -7.34 -11.90
CA ALA A 22 1.38 -7.23 -10.51
C ALA A 22 -0.14 -6.95 -10.39
N PHE A 23 -0.75 -6.32 -11.40
CA PHE A 23 -2.18 -5.95 -11.41
C PHE A 23 -3.05 -6.79 -12.34
N ARG A 24 -2.53 -7.90 -12.87
CA ARG A 24 -3.24 -8.73 -13.86
C ARG A 24 -4.50 -9.39 -13.30
N ASP A 25 -4.48 -9.74 -12.02
CA ASP A 25 -5.51 -10.58 -11.40
C ASP A 25 -6.61 -9.76 -10.69
N GLY A 26 -6.46 -8.43 -10.57
CA GLY A 26 -7.46 -7.57 -9.93
C GLY A 26 -7.66 -7.82 -8.43
N ASP A 27 -6.70 -8.48 -7.78
CA ASP A 27 -6.78 -8.89 -6.37
C ASP A 27 -6.64 -7.71 -5.38
N ILE A 28 -6.17 -6.55 -5.84
CA ILE A 28 -5.99 -5.35 -5.03
C ILE A 28 -6.84 -4.21 -5.62
N ALA A 29 -7.66 -3.58 -4.78
CA ALA A 29 -8.47 -2.41 -5.11
C ALA A 29 -7.99 -1.18 -4.32
N ILE A 30 -8.02 -0.02 -4.99
CA ILE A 30 -7.79 1.29 -4.35
C ILE A 30 -9.16 1.85 -3.92
N GLU A 31 -9.49 1.79 -2.64
CA GLU A 31 -10.78 2.29 -2.13
C GLU A 31 -10.80 3.81 -2.05
N SER A 32 -9.68 4.43 -1.70
CA SER A 32 -9.52 5.88 -1.65
C SER A 32 -8.04 6.28 -1.74
N ALA A 33 -7.78 7.47 -2.28
CA ALA A 33 -6.48 8.13 -2.24
C ALA A 33 -6.68 9.64 -2.41
N ASP A 34 -6.23 10.45 -1.44
CA ASP A 34 -6.49 11.90 -1.42
C ASP A 34 -5.21 12.77 -1.43
N GLY A 35 -4.04 12.14 -1.51
CA GLY A 35 -2.74 12.80 -1.47
C GLY A 35 -2.15 12.97 -0.06
N GLU A 36 -2.88 12.61 0.99
CA GLU A 36 -2.36 12.52 2.37
C GLU A 36 -2.53 11.10 2.92
N THR A 37 -3.63 10.44 2.56
CA THR A 37 -4.00 9.09 2.95
C THR A 37 -4.46 8.27 1.75
N CYS A 38 -4.39 6.94 1.89
CA CYS A 38 -5.07 6.02 0.99
C CYS A 38 -5.54 4.78 1.74
N LEU A 39 -6.52 4.10 1.16
CA LEU A 39 -6.98 2.80 1.64
C LEU A 39 -6.95 1.80 0.49
N LEU A 40 -6.18 0.73 0.65
CA LEU A 40 -6.19 -0.41 -0.26
C LEU A 40 -6.89 -1.61 0.38
N ARG A 41 -7.53 -2.42 -0.46
CA ARG A 41 -8.05 -3.73 -0.11
C ARG A 41 -7.40 -4.80 -0.96
N GLN A 42 -6.79 -5.80 -0.33
CA GLN A 42 -6.42 -7.04 -1.00
C GLN A 42 -7.43 -8.12 -0.66
N ARG A 43 -8.06 -8.69 -1.70
CA ARG A 43 -9.02 -9.78 -1.55
C ARG A 43 -8.33 -11.02 -0.98
N TYR A 44 -8.98 -11.70 -0.05
CA TYR A 44 -8.47 -12.95 0.47
C TYR A 44 -8.24 -13.98 -0.65
N SER A 45 -7.08 -14.64 -0.57
CA SER A 45 -6.72 -15.78 -1.40
C SER A 45 -5.83 -16.75 -0.60
N GLU A 46 -5.96 -18.05 -0.84
CA GLU A 46 -5.10 -19.05 -0.18
C GLU A 46 -3.62 -18.85 -0.50
N ARG A 47 -3.29 -18.20 -1.63
CA ARG A 47 -1.92 -17.82 -2.01
C ARG A 47 -1.25 -16.85 -1.03
N MET A 48 -2.04 -16.16 -0.22
CA MET A 48 -1.56 -15.26 0.82
C MET A 48 -1.04 -16.00 2.05
N LEU A 49 -1.39 -17.28 2.21
CA LEU A 49 -1.13 -18.03 3.43
C LEU A 49 0.28 -18.60 3.47
N ARG A 50 0.81 -18.69 4.68
CA ARG A 50 1.98 -19.51 5.01
C ARG A 50 1.55 -20.82 5.67
N PRO A 51 2.44 -21.81 5.81
CA PRO A 51 2.17 -22.99 6.62
C PRO A 51 1.65 -22.62 8.01
N GLY A 52 0.56 -23.27 8.42
CA GLY A 52 -0.14 -22.98 9.68
C GLY A 52 -1.33 -22.01 9.56
N GLY A 53 -1.74 -21.63 8.35
CA GLY A 53 -3.05 -20.99 8.11
C GLY A 53 -3.12 -19.54 8.59
N THR A 54 -2.08 -18.75 8.35
CA THR A 54 -2.08 -17.30 8.60
C THR A 54 -1.57 -16.56 7.37
N VAL A 55 -2.01 -15.32 7.17
CA VAL A 55 -1.44 -14.45 6.12
C VAL A 55 0.07 -14.33 6.32
N SER A 56 0.83 -14.47 5.24
CA SER A 56 2.29 -14.47 5.25
C SER A 56 2.84 -13.06 5.45
N GLY A 57 4.00 -12.95 6.11
CA GLY A 57 4.73 -11.70 6.24
C GLY A 57 5.01 -11.02 4.88
N PRO A 58 5.50 -11.75 3.86
CA PRO A 58 5.73 -11.20 2.52
C PRO A 58 4.47 -10.60 1.88
N THR A 59 3.31 -11.24 2.03
CA THR A 59 2.04 -10.67 1.54
C THR A 59 1.71 -9.35 2.21
N LEU A 60 1.84 -9.28 3.55
CA LEU A 60 1.58 -8.05 4.31
C LEU A 60 2.56 -6.93 3.92
N MET A 61 3.84 -7.25 3.76
CA MET A 61 4.86 -6.28 3.35
C MET A 61 4.60 -5.76 1.93
N ALA A 62 4.25 -6.63 0.99
CA ALA A 62 3.95 -6.24 -0.39
C ALA A 62 2.76 -5.28 -0.46
N LEU A 63 1.68 -5.57 0.27
CA LEU A 63 0.51 -4.69 0.30
C LEU A 63 0.82 -3.34 0.96
N ALA A 64 1.58 -3.32 2.05
CA ALA A 64 1.95 -2.07 2.71
C ALA A 64 2.89 -1.21 1.86
N ASP A 65 3.86 -1.83 1.20
CA ASP A 65 4.73 -1.12 0.26
C ASP A 65 3.90 -0.52 -0.87
N PHE A 66 3.01 -1.31 -1.45
CA PHE A 66 2.14 -0.83 -2.52
C PHE A 66 1.21 0.30 -2.08
N ALA A 67 0.62 0.23 -0.89
CA ALA A 67 -0.19 1.33 -0.33
C ALA A 67 0.62 2.61 -0.16
N MET A 68 1.88 2.51 0.27
CA MET A 68 2.77 3.67 0.37
C MET A 68 3.10 4.28 -0.99
N TYR A 69 3.30 3.44 -2.01
CA TYR A 69 3.50 3.92 -3.38
C TYR A 69 2.25 4.63 -3.93
N VAL A 70 1.05 4.08 -3.71
CA VAL A 70 -0.23 4.68 -4.13
C VAL A 70 -0.46 6.04 -3.49
N VAL A 71 -0.33 6.17 -2.16
CA VAL A 71 -0.52 7.47 -1.49
C VAL A 71 0.54 8.49 -1.92
N LEU A 72 1.76 8.04 -2.23
CA LEU A 72 2.80 8.93 -2.75
C LEU A 72 2.44 9.44 -4.15
N LEU A 73 2.10 8.54 -5.09
CA LEU A 73 1.71 8.91 -6.45
C LEU A 73 0.47 9.81 -6.46
N SER A 74 -0.54 9.52 -5.62
CA SER A 74 -1.72 10.37 -5.50
C SER A 74 -1.37 11.80 -5.08
N ARG A 75 -0.25 11.99 -4.36
CA ARG A 75 0.25 13.30 -3.96
C ARG A 75 1.15 13.98 -4.99
N ILE A 76 2.03 13.24 -5.67
CA ILE A 76 3.09 13.83 -6.52
C ILE A 76 2.81 13.76 -8.02
N GLY A 77 1.82 12.98 -8.44
CA GLY A 77 1.55 12.68 -9.85
C GLY A 77 2.25 11.38 -10.30
N PRO A 78 2.25 11.09 -11.61
CA PRO A 78 2.73 9.82 -12.18
C PRO A 78 4.27 9.72 -12.23
N VAL A 79 4.92 9.87 -11.07
CA VAL A 79 6.36 9.73 -10.91
C VAL A 79 6.70 8.26 -10.69
N GLY A 80 6.68 7.49 -11.79
CA GLY A 80 6.84 6.03 -11.75
C GLY A 80 8.14 5.54 -11.11
N LEU A 81 9.20 6.33 -11.24
CA LEU A 81 10.54 6.00 -10.76
C LEU A 81 10.76 6.30 -9.26
N ALA A 82 9.69 6.55 -8.48
CA ALA A 82 9.79 6.56 -7.03
C ALA A 82 10.06 5.12 -6.52
N VAL A 83 11.02 4.97 -5.61
CA VAL A 83 11.49 3.66 -5.17
C VAL A 83 11.52 3.54 -3.65
N THR A 84 11.15 2.39 -3.12
CA THR A 84 11.25 2.07 -1.69
C THR A 84 12.71 2.08 -1.27
N ALA A 85 13.08 3.00 -0.38
CA ALA A 85 14.44 3.12 0.15
C ALA A 85 14.59 2.40 1.49
N ASN A 86 13.54 2.40 2.30
CA ASN A 86 13.48 1.67 3.57
C ASN A 86 12.05 1.24 3.85
N LEU A 87 11.87 0.05 4.40
CA LEU A 87 10.59 -0.42 4.91
C LEU A 87 10.84 -1.22 6.19
N ASN A 88 10.16 -0.85 7.27
CA ASN A 88 10.16 -1.58 8.53
C ASN A 88 8.72 -1.99 8.89
N ILE A 89 8.53 -3.25 9.28
CA ILE A 89 7.24 -3.81 9.66
C ILE A 89 7.30 -4.41 11.06
N ASN A 90 6.26 -4.14 11.85
CA ASN A 90 6.01 -4.77 13.14
C ASN A 90 4.74 -5.62 13.03
N PHE A 91 4.87 -6.93 13.28
CA PHE A 91 3.73 -7.86 13.26
C PHE A 91 3.09 -7.93 14.65
N LEU A 92 1.82 -7.56 14.74
CA LEU A 92 1.11 -7.36 16.00
C LEU A 92 0.14 -8.50 16.30
N ARG A 93 -0.56 -8.99 15.28
CA ARG A 93 -1.56 -10.06 15.38
C ARG A 93 -1.54 -10.94 14.14
N ARG A 94 -2.14 -12.12 14.22
CA ARG A 94 -2.28 -13.04 13.09
C ARG A 94 -3.36 -12.55 12.13
N GLY A 95 -3.03 -12.36 10.85
CA GLY A 95 -4.02 -12.26 9.78
C GLY A 95 -4.69 -13.62 9.57
N ARG A 96 -5.99 -13.71 9.86
CA ARG A 96 -6.76 -14.96 9.79
C ARG A 96 -7.17 -15.28 8.35
N PRO A 97 -7.28 -16.56 7.97
CA PRO A 97 -7.77 -16.94 6.66
C PRO A 97 -9.25 -16.55 6.50
N GLY A 98 -9.70 -16.37 5.25
CA GLY A 98 -11.08 -16.03 4.93
C GLY A 98 -11.43 -14.55 5.12
N GLN A 99 -10.43 -13.69 5.38
CA GLN A 99 -10.63 -12.25 5.51
C GLN A 99 -9.69 -11.49 4.59
N ASP A 100 -10.24 -10.46 3.92
CA ASP A 100 -9.45 -9.49 3.17
C ASP A 100 -8.46 -8.77 4.08
N VAL A 101 -7.38 -8.27 3.50
CA VAL A 101 -6.44 -7.39 4.21
C VAL A 101 -6.64 -5.97 3.71
N LEU A 102 -6.79 -5.04 4.66
CA LEU A 102 -6.84 -3.61 4.37
C LEU A 102 -5.51 -2.96 4.73
N ALA A 103 -5.07 -2.01 3.91
CA ALA A 103 -3.89 -1.20 4.15
C ALA A 103 -4.26 0.28 4.15
N ALA A 104 -4.34 0.87 5.34
CA ALA A 104 -4.55 2.29 5.52
C ALA A 104 -3.19 2.99 5.59
N ALA A 105 -2.80 3.68 4.52
CA ALA A 105 -1.53 4.39 4.44
C ALA A 105 -1.70 5.88 4.68
N ARG A 106 -0.66 6.51 5.23
CA ARG A 106 -0.61 7.94 5.50
C ARG A 106 0.79 8.49 5.24
N LEU A 107 0.88 9.59 4.50
CA LEU A 107 2.11 10.36 4.38
C LEU A 107 2.37 11.14 5.66
N LEU A 108 3.56 10.97 6.23
CA LEU A 108 4.03 11.71 7.40
C LEU A 108 4.84 12.95 7.00
N LYS A 109 5.62 12.83 5.91
CA LYS A 109 6.47 13.90 5.40
C LYS A 109 6.71 13.73 3.91
N LEU A 110 6.54 14.80 3.14
CA LEU A 110 6.93 14.88 1.74
C LEU A 110 8.03 15.93 1.57
N GLY A 111 9.25 15.47 1.31
CA GLY A 111 10.37 16.32 0.93
C GLY A 111 10.59 16.34 -0.59
N LYS A 112 11.65 17.04 -1.02
CA LYS A 112 12.04 17.10 -2.44
C LYS A 112 12.52 15.74 -3.00
N ARG A 113 13.24 14.96 -2.18
CA ARG A 113 13.89 13.70 -2.58
C ARG A 113 13.40 12.48 -1.80
N LEU A 114 12.80 12.68 -0.64
CA LEU A 114 12.34 11.59 0.22
C LEU A 114 10.92 11.87 0.67
N ALA A 115 10.09 10.84 0.63
CA ALA A 115 8.81 10.79 1.31
C ALA A 115 8.87 9.76 2.44
N VAL A 116 8.25 10.06 3.56
CA VAL A 116 8.12 9.15 4.71
C VAL A 116 6.64 8.98 5.01
N GLY A 117 6.22 7.75 5.24
CA GLY A 117 4.85 7.44 5.64
C GLY A 117 4.76 6.20 6.49
N GLU A 118 3.54 5.87 6.85
CA GLU A 118 3.19 4.68 7.61
C GLU A 118 1.97 3.97 7.03
N VAL A 119 1.85 2.68 7.35
CA VAL A 119 0.69 1.87 6.98
C VAL A 119 0.21 1.07 8.18
N THR A 120 -1.08 1.13 8.43
CA THR A 120 -1.75 0.21 9.37
C THR A 120 -2.46 -0.87 8.57
N LEU A 121 -2.10 -2.13 8.84
CA LEU A 121 -2.71 -3.30 8.21
C LEU A 121 -3.79 -3.87 9.12
N LEU A 122 -4.97 -4.13 8.55
CA LEU A 122 -6.16 -4.63 9.25
C LEU A 122 -6.69 -5.90 8.55
N SER A 123 -7.46 -6.70 9.29
CA SER A 123 -8.08 -7.94 8.79
C SER A 123 -9.60 -7.78 8.75
N GLY A 124 -10.18 -7.85 7.55
CA GLY A 124 -11.62 -7.65 7.33
C GLY A 124 -12.12 -6.34 7.92
N THR A 125 -13.12 -6.41 8.80
CA THR A 125 -13.72 -5.26 9.50
C THR A 125 -13.18 -5.07 10.92
N SER A 126 -12.17 -5.83 11.34
CA SER A 126 -11.61 -5.70 12.68
C SER A 126 -10.86 -4.38 12.82
N PRO A 127 -11.08 -3.60 13.90
CA PRO A 127 -10.33 -2.38 14.16
C PRO A 127 -8.94 -2.66 14.73
N ASP A 128 -8.63 -3.91 15.06
CA ASP A 128 -7.35 -4.31 15.64
C ASP A 128 -6.28 -4.47 14.55
N PRO A 129 -5.18 -3.69 14.57
CA PRO A 129 -4.11 -3.86 13.61
C PRO A 129 -3.44 -5.23 13.69
N ILE A 130 -3.21 -5.84 12.53
CA ILE A 130 -2.42 -7.06 12.38
C ILE A 130 -0.93 -6.76 12.18
N ALA A 131 -0.61 -5.61 11.58
CA ALA A 131 0.76 -5.12 11.45
C ALA A 131 0.78 -3.59 11.29
N HIS A 132 1.90 -2.98 11.64
CA HIS A 132 2.19 -1.57 11.40
C HIS A 132 3.52 -1.45 10.63
N VAL A 133 3.54 -0.55 9.66
CA VAL A 133 4.69 -0.34 8.77
C VAL A 133 5.09 1.12 8.79
N THR A 134 6.38 1.37 8.75
CA THR A 134 6.94 2.67 8.35
C THR A 134 7.77 2.48 7.09
N SER A 135 7.70 3.44 6.18
CA SER A 135 8.41 3.34 4.90
C SER A 135 8.94 4.70 4.47
N THR A 136 10.09 4.66 3.80
CA THR A 136 10.70 5.80 3.13
C THR A 136 10.84 5.51 1.65
N TYR A 137 10.39 6.45 0.83
CA TYR A 137 10.50 6.41 -0.61
C TYR A 137 11.49 7.46 -1.11
N SER A 138 12.38 7.07 -2.01
CA SER A 138 13.19 8.00 -2.79
C SER A 138 12.41 8.48 -4.01
N ILE A 139 12.40 9.79 -4.20
CA ILE A 139 11.81 10.46 -5.36
C ILE A 139 12.97 10.90 -6.25
N PRO A 140 13.01 10.48 -7.52
CA PRO A 140 14.08 10.87 -8.44
C PRO A 140 14.04 12.38 -8.70
N ASN A 141 15.19 12.95 -9.06
CA ASN A 141 15.20 14.30 -9.59
C ASN A 141 14.61 14.26 -11.00
N ALA A 142 13.80 15.27 -11.35
CA ALA A 142 13.53 15.60 -12.74
C ALA A 142 14.82 16.04 -13.45
#